data_AF-A0A3A8AR88-F1
#
_entry.id   AF-A0A3A8AR88-F1
#
_cell.length_a   1.000
_cell.length_b   1.000
_cell.length_c   1.000
_cell.angle_alpha   90.00
_cell.angle_beta   90.00
_cell.angle_gamma   90.00
#
_symmetry.space_group_name_H-M   'P 1'
#
loop_
_entity.id
_entity.type
_entity.pdbx_description
1 polymer ?
#
loop_
_entity_poly.entity_id
_entity_poly.type
_entity_poly.pdbx_seq_one_letter_code
_entity_poly.pdbx_strand_id
1 'polypeptide(L)'
;MKYHDHLSLEDLWARILLGLDVMHDAVQHTADALLPTDQLALLGAVAALREEGPLASAAANHIACALGILEAAVARETLGHRNVFDGVNDPELGAIGQVRSVPILSEKGADLDAHLAHLRMVLAMRDLLAARVDAELQIASLKAA
;
A
#
# COMPACT_ATOMS: atom_id res chain seq x y z
N MET A 1 -13.29 -2.75 -2.50
CA MET A 1 -12.72 -3.07 -1.18
C MET A 1 -13.76 -3.76 -0.26
N LYS A 2 -14.50 -4.77 -0.74
CA LYS A 2 -15.60 -5.43 0.02
C LYS A 2 -15.21 -6.79 0.66
N TYR A 3 -14.00 -7.30 0.39
CA TYR A 3 -13.62 -8.66 0.80
C TYR A 3 -13.01 -8.77 2.19
N HIS A 4 -12.48 -7.66 2.74
CA HIS A 4 -11.83 -7.66 4.06
C HIS A 4 -12.80 -7.37 5.21
N ASP A 5 -14.03 -6.95 4.90
CA ASP A 5 -15.03 -6.54 5.88
C ASP A 5 -15.50 -7.69 6.79
N HIS A 6 -15.36 -8.93 6.33
CA HIS A 6 -15.79 -10.13 7.07
C HIS A 6 -14.65 -10.88 7.78
N LEU A 7 -13.41 -10.39 7.67
CA LEU A 7 -12.27 -11.04 8.29
C LEU A 7 -12.23 -10.79 9.78
N SER A 8 -11.79 -11.78 10.56
CA SER A 8 -11.44 -11.55 11.97
C SER A 8 -10.22 -10.64 12.09
N LEU A 9 -9.97 -10.08 13.28
CA LEU A 9 -8.74 -9.31 13.52
C LEU A 9 -7.49 -10.15 13.28
N GLU A 10 -7.52 -11.43 13.68
CA GLU A 10 -6.42 -12.38 13.48
C GLU A 10 -6.17 -12.66 11.99
N ASP A 11 -7.22 -12.89 11.20
CA ASP A 11 -7.10 -13.12 9.76
C ASP A 11 -6.58 -11.87 9.03
N LEU A 12 -7.02 -10.69 9.47
CA LEU A 12 -6.57 -9.43 8.91
C LEU A 12 -5.10 -9.19 9.23
N TRP A 13 -4.69 -9.46 10.48
CA TRP A 13 -3.29 -9.41 10.91
C TRP A 13 -2.42 -10.38 10.10
N ALA A 14 -2.83 -11.65 9.99
CA ALA A 14 -2.10 -12.66 9.23
C ALA A 14 -1.96 -12.28 7.75
N ARG A 15 -3.00 -11.71 7.13
CA ARG A 15 -2.94 -11.21 5.75
C ARG A 15 -2.01 -10.03 5.58
N ILE A 16 -1.95 -9.12 6.56
CA ILE A 16 -1.00 -8.00 6.54
C ILE A 16 0.43 -8.54 6.58
N LEU A 17 0.73 -9.47 7.50
CA LEU A 17 2.06 -10.07 7.59
C LEU A 17 2.44 -10.82 6.31
N LEU A 18 1.53 -11.62 5.76
CA LEU A 18 1.75 -12.30 4.48
C LEU A 18 1.99 -11.30 3.34
N GLY A 19 1.27 -10.17 3.33
CA GLY A 19 1.48 -9.10 2.37
C GLY A 19 2.87 -8.49 2.48
N LEU A 20 3.37 -8.27 3.70
CA LEU A 20 4.73 -7.80 3.95
C LEU A 20 5.78 -8.83 3.52
N ASP A 21 5.55 -10.12 3.76
CA ASP A 21 6.46 -11.20 3.32
C ASP A 21 6.56 -11.25 1.79
N VAL A 22 5.42 -11.22 1.09
CA VAL A 22 5.37 -11.16 -0.37
C VAL A 22 6.10 -9.92 -0.91
N MET A 23 5.94 -8.78 -0.24
CA MET A 23 6.62 -7.55 -0.63
C MET A 23 8.14 -7.65 -0.43
N HIS A 24 8.57 -8.19 0.71
CA HIS A 24 9.97 -8.38 1.02
C HIS A 24 10.65 -9.26 -0.04
N ASP A 25 10.03 -10.40 -0.37
CA ASP A 25 10.52 -11.30 -1.41
C ASP A 25 10.55 -10.62 -2.78
N ALA A 26 9.50 -9.87 -3.14
CA ALA A 26 9.44 -9.17 -4.41
C ALA A 26 10.57 -8.13 -4.54
N VAL A 27 10.84 -7.34 -3.50
CA VAL A 27 11.92 -6.34 -3.47
C VAL A 27 13.30 -7.01 -3.56
N GLN A 28 13.50 -8.18 -2.95
CA GLN A 28 14.76 -8.92 -3.06
C GLN A 28 15.06 -9.35 -4.52
N HIS A 29 14.03 -9.71 -5.27
CA HIS A 29 14.18 -10.20 -6.65
C HIS A 29 14.13 -9.10 -7.71
N THR A 30 13.87 -7.85 -7.32
CA THR A 30 13.82 -6.71 -8.24
C THR A 30 15.25 -6.17 -8.47
N ALA A 31 16.07 -6.94 -9.17
CA ALA A 31 17.41 -6.52 -9.55
C ALA A 31 17.32 -5.33 -10.54
N ASP A 32 18.15 -4.31 -10.32
CA ASP A 32 18.34 -3.14 -11.21
C ASP A 32 17.17 -2.14 -11.35
N ALA A 33 16.06 -2.27 -10.62
CA ALA A 33 14.99 -1.25 -10.61
C ALA A 33 15.15 -0.22 -9.47
N LEU A 34 15.86 -0.58 -8.40
CA LEU A 34 16.15 0.30 -7.27
C LEU A 34 17.65 0.57 -7.18
N LEU A 35 18.01 1.71 -6.59
CA LEU A 35 19.40 1.92 -6.15
C LEU A 35 19.69 0.94 -5.01
N PRO A 36 20.94 0.44 -4.88
CA PRO A 36 21.28 -0.50 -3.80
C PRO A 36 20.94 0.01 -2.39
N THR A 37 21.11 1.32 -2.16
CA THR A 37 20.75 1.97 -0.89
C THR A 37 19.25 2.01 -0.67
N ASP A 38 18.46 2.30 -1.72
CA ASP A 38 17.00 2.34 -1.66
C ASP A 38 16.44 0.93 -1.40
N GLN A 39 16.99 -0.08 -2.08
CA GLN A 39 16.60 -1.47 -1.90
C GLN A 39 16.86 -1.93 -0.45
N LEU A 40 18.05 -1.64 0.09
CA LEU A 40 18.38 -1.99 1.48
C LEU A 40 17.46 -1.29 2.48
N ALA A 41 17.20 0.01 2.29
CA ALA A 41 16.32 0.78 3.16
C ALA A 41 14.86 0.29 3.09
N LEU A 42 14.38 -0.07 1.90
CA LEU A 42 13.04 -0.63 1.69
C LEU A 42 12.89 -1.99 2.37
N LEU A 43 13.86 -2.89 2.18
CA LEU A 43 13.88 -4.20 2.85
C LEU A 43 13.90 -4.04 4.38
N GLY A 44 14.74 -3.14 4.89
CA GLY A 44 14.79 -2.84 6.32
C GLY A 44 13.48 -2.28 6.87
N ALA A 45 12.81 -1.39 6.13
CA ALA A 45 11.52 -0.84 6.53
C ALA A 45 10.42 -1.92 6.55
N VAL A 46 10.37 -2.79 5.54
CA VAL A 46 9.40 -3.90 5.48
C VAL A 46 9.66 -4.92 6.58
N ALA A 47 10.92 -5.26 6.83
CA ALA A 47 11.31 -6.16 7.92
C ALA A 47 10.92 -5.58 9.30
N ALA A 48 11.18 -4.29 9.54
CA ALA A 48 10.79 -3.65 10.80
C ALA A 48 9.26 -3.65 11.00
N LEU A 49 8.47 -3.39 9.95
CA LEU A 49 7.00 -3.49 10.02
C LEU A 49 6.52 -4.89 10.38
N ARG A 50 7.25 -5.91 9.93
CA ARG A 50 6.94 -7.30 10.22
C ARG A 50 7.33 -7.69 11.66
N GLU A 51 8.51 -7.26 12.12
CA GLU A 51 9.06 -7.63 13.43
C GLU A 51 8.38 -6.88 14.58
N GLU A 52 8.21 -5.57 14.45
CA GLU A 52 7.60 -4.73 15.48
C GLU A 52 6.06 -4.79 15.45
N GLY A 53 5.53 -5.15 14.27
CA GLY A 53 4.11 -5.26 14.00
C GLY A 53 3.53 -4.01 13.31
N PRO A 54 2.52 -4.19 12.44
CA PRO A 54 1.97 -3.13 11.59
C PRO A 54 1.27 -1.99 12.36
N LEU A 55 0.94 -2.19 13.64
CA LEU A 55 0.33 -1.19 14.52
C LEU A 55 1.30 -0.60 15.55
N ALA A 56 2.58 -0.95 15.51
CA ALA A 56 3.58 -0.39 16.43
C ALA A 56 3.71 1.13 16.29
N SER A 57 4.17 1.81 17.34
CA SER A 57 4.37 3.27 17.34
C SER A 57 5.37 3.73 16.28
N ALA A 58 6.38 2.91 15.96
CA ALA A 58 7.37 3.22 14.92
C ALA A 58 6.89 2.87 13.51
N ALA A 59 5.78 2.15 13.35
CA ALA A 59 5.28 1.69 12.05
C ALA A 59 5.07 2.86 11.07
N ALA A 60 4.62 4.02 11.55
CA ALA A 60 4.43 5.21 10.72
C ALA A 60 5.72 5.66 10.01
N ASN A 61 6.87 5.58 10.69
CA ASN A 61 8.16 5.95 10.12
C ASN A 61 8.60 4.96 9.05
N HIS A 62 8.43 3.66 9.30
CA HIS A 62 8.76 2.62 8.33
C HIS A 62 7.85 2.66 7.10
N ILE A 63 6.55 2.93 7.29
CA ILE A 63 5.59 3.12 6.21
C ILE A 63 5.98 4.32 5.34
N ALA A 64 6.27 5.47 5.97
CA ALA A 64 6.67 6.68 5.25
C ALA A 64 7.98 6.46 4.46
N CYS A 65 8.95 5.75 5.05
CA CYS A 65 10.18 5.36 4.37
C CYS A 65 9.91 4.50 3.13
N ALA A 66 9.14 3.42 3.30
CA ALA A 66 8.83 2.49 2.21
C ALA A 66 8.05 3.15 1.06
N LEU A 67 7.03 3.95 1.40
CA LEU A 67 6.27 4.72 0.41
C LEU A 67 7.16 5.72 -0.33
N GLY A 68 7.94 6.52 0.40
CA GLY A 68 8.80 7.54 -0.19
C GLY A 68 9.82 6.96 -1.17
N ILE A 69 10.41 5.81 -0.83
CA ILE A 69 11.35 5.10 -1.72
C ILE A 69 10.66 4.66 -3.01
N LEU A 70 9.51 3.98 -2.90
CA LEU A 70 8.81 3.46 -4.07
C LEU A 70 8.23 4.58 -4.94
N GLU A 71 7.66 5.61 -4.34
CA GLU A 71 7.13 6.77 -5.08
C GLU A 71 8.24 7.51 -5.82
N ALA A 72 9.41 7.72 -5.18
CA ALA A 72 10.56 8.31 -5.83
C ALA A 72 11.14 7.42 -6.94
N ALA A 73 11.11 6.09 -6.78
CA ALA A 73 11.55 5.15 -7.80
C ALA A 73 10.61 5.16 -9.02
N VAL A 74 9.29 5.09 -8.81
CA VAL A 74 8.29 5.20 -9.89
C VAL A 74 8.40 6.55 -10.61
N ALA A 75 8.60 7.64 -9.87
CA ALA A 75 8.78 8.96 -10.47
C ALA A 75 10.02 9.04 -11.38
N ARG A 76 11.13 8.39 -11.02
CA ARG A 76 12.35 8.31 -11.87
C ARG A 76 12.11 7.52 -13.15
N GLU A 77 11.24 6.52 -13.11
CA GLU A 77 10.88 5.68 -14.25
C GLU A 77 9.69 6.21 -15.07
N THR A 78 9.20 7.41 -14.74
CA THR A 78 8.11 8.08 -15.48
C THR A 78 8.66 8.74 -16.74
N LEU A 79 8.26 8.24 -17.91
CA LEU A 79 8.69 8.71 -19.24
C LEU A 79 7.87 9.90 -19.75
N GLY A 80 6.73 10.17 -19.11
CA GLY A 80 5.80 11.21 -19.52
C GLY A 80 4.43 11.00 -18.90
N HIS A 81 3.43 11.72 -19.40
CA HIS A 81 2.06 11.61 -18.93
C HIS A 81 1.10 11.49 -20.12
N ARG A 82 0.01 10.77 -19.92
CA ARG A 82 -1.11 10.70 -20.86
C ARG A 82 -2.41 11.03 -20.15
N ASN A 83 -3.30 11.69 -20.87
CA ASN A 83 -4.65 11.94 -20.39
C ASN A 83 -5.53 10.71 -20.64
N VAL A 84 -6.14 10.20 -19.58
CA VAL A 84 -7.11 9.10 -19.63
C VAL A 84 -8.44 9.61 -19.09
N PHE A 85 -9.53 9.32 -19.81
CA PHE A 85 -10.87 9.58 -19.32
C PHE A 85 -11.22 8.52 -18.26
N ASP A 86 -11.38 8.95 -17.02
CA ASP A 86 -11.88 8.14 -15.92
C ASP A 86 -13.34 8.49 -15.69
N GLY A 87 -14.22 7.59 -16.15
CA GLY A 87 -15.64 7.83 -16.16
C GLY A 87 -16.45 6.58 -16.48
N VAL A 88 -17.76 6.75 -16.45
CA VAL A 88 -18.74 5.71 -16.74
C VAL A 88 -19.75 6.26 -17.74
N ASN A 89 -20.32 5.38 -18.57
CA ASN A 89 -21.47 5.74 -19.37
C ASN A 89 -22.73 5.67 -18.51
N ASP A 90 -23.27 6.84 -18.20
CA ASP A 90 -24.60 6.99 -17.63
C ASP A 90 -25.65 6.88 -18.74
N PRO A 91 -26.74 6.11 -18.55
CA PRO A 91 -27.77 5.93 -19.58
C PRO A 91 -28.52 7.22 -19.98
N GLU A 92 -28.60 8.23 -19.11
CA GLU A 92 -29.32 9.48 -19.36
C GLU A 92 -28.38 10.62 -19.78
N LEU A 93 -27.19 10.67 -19.17
CA LEU A 93 -26.22 11.76 -19.33
C LEU A 93 -25.08 11.43 -20.31
N GLY A 94 -24.97 10.17 -20.75
CA GLY A 94 -23.85 9.71 -21.57
C GLY A 94 -22.57 9.56 -20.75
N ALA A 95 -21.41 9.78 -21.38
CA ALA A 95 -20.12 9.62 -20.71
C ALA A 95 -19.92 10.71 -19.63
N ILE A 96 -19.98 10.32 -18.36
CA ILE A 96 -19.72 11.19 -17.21
C ILE A 96 -18.40 10.78 -16.54
N GLY A 97 -17.55 11.75 -16.22
CA GLY A 97 -16.24 11.47 -15.66
C GLY A 97 -15.30 12.67 -15.67
N GLN A 98 -14.04 12.41 -15.35
CA GLN A 98 -12.97 13.40 -15.37
C GLN A 98 -11.79 12.91 -16.19
N VAL A 99 -11.12 13.83 -16.88
CA VAL A 99 -9.82 13.52 -17.50
C VAL A 99 -8.76 13.55 -16.42
N ARG A 100 -8.04 12.44 -16.25
CA ARG A 100 -6.91 12.32 -15.33
C ARG A 100 -5.61 12.19 -16.11
N SER A 101 -4.60 12.90 -15.65
CA SER A 101 -3.22 12.70 -16.11
C SER A 101 -2.66 11.47 -15.41
N VAL A 102 -2.29 10.45 -16.17
CA VAL A 102 -1.65 9.23 -15.65
C VAL A 102 -0.22 9.12 -16.18
N PRO A 103 0.73 8.64 -15.36
CA PRO A 103 2.12 8.49 -15.80
C PRO A 103 2.22 7.40 -16.88
N ILE A 104 3.12 7.62 -17.83
CA ILE A 104 3.63 6.59 -18.73
C ILE A 104 4.92 6.08 -18.11
N LEU A 105 4.95 4.81 -17.74
CA LEU A 105 6.07 4.19 -17.04
C LEU A 105 6.95 3.41 -18.01
N SER A 106 8.25 3.31 -17.70
CA SER A 106 9.11 2.28 -18.27
C SER A 106 8.65 0.87 -17.80
N GLU A 107 9.23 -0.19 -18.37
CA GLU A 107 9.00 -1.56 -17.89
C GLU A 107 9.36 -1.70 -16.40
N LYS A 108 10.53 -1.18 -16.00
CA LYS A 108 10.96 -1.12 -14.59
C LYS A 108 10.01 -0.31 -13.74
N GLY A 109 9.52 0.82 -14.27
CA GLY A 109 8.54 1.66 -13.60
C GLY A 109 7.23 0.94 -13.33
N ALA A 110 6.78 0.09 -14.25
CA ALA A 110 5.57 -0.72 -14.07
C ALA A 110 5.72 -1.76 -12.95
N ASP A 111 6.88 -2.40 -12.85
CA ASP A 111 7.16 -3.34 -11.75
C ASP A 111 7.21 -2.62 -10.40
N LEU A 112 7.86 -1.44 -10.34
CA LEU A 112 7.89 -0.62 -9.13
C LEU A 112 6.50 -0.11 -8.73
N ASP A 113 5.65 0.25 -9.70
CA ASP A 113 4.27 0.66 -9.45
C ASP A 113 3.43 -0.51 -8.94
N ALA A 114 3.69 -1.74 -9.39
CA ALA A 114 3.05 -2.94 -8.84
C ALA A 114 3.44 -3.15 -7.37
N HIS A 115 4.71 -2.97 -6.99
CA HIS A 115 5.15 -3.03 -5.59
C HIS A 115 4.51 -1.93 -4.75
N LEU A 116 4.41 -0.72 -5.28
CA LEU A 116 3.75 0.40 -4.62
C LEU A 116 2.25 0.16 -4.42
N ALA A 117 1.57 -0.39 -5.42
CA ALA A 117 0.17 -0.77 -5.34
C ALA A 117 -0.06 -1.87 -4.29
N HIS A 118 0.82 -2.87 -4.24
CA HIS A 118 0.79 -3.93 -3.23
C HIS A 118 1.01 -3.37 -1.82
N LEU A 119 2.00 -2.50 -1.61
CA LEU A 119 2.21 -1.83 -0.33
C LEU A 119 0.96 -1.05 0.08
N ARG A 120 0.37 -0.24 -0.82
CA ARG A 120 -0.86 0.51 -0.54
C ARG A 120 -2.03 -0.39 -0.14
N MET A 121 -2.17 -1.57 -0.74
CA MET A 121 -3.15 -2.56 -0.32
C MET A 121 -2.90 -3.06 1.11
N VAL A 122 -1.64 -3.35 1.46
CA VAL A 122 -1.27 -3.74 2.83
C VAL A 122 -1.59 -2.63 3.83
N LEU A 123 -1.32 -1.36 3.48
CA LEU A 123 -1.65 -0.22 4.32
C LEU A 123 -3.16 -0.05 4.51
N ALA A 124 -3.97 -0.24 3.46
CA ALA A 124 -5.42 -0.21 3.59
C ALA A 124 -5.95 -1.30 4.54
N MET A 125 -5.37 -2.50 4.52
CA MET A 125 -5.70 -3.57 5.48
C MET A 125 -5.28 -3.20 6.90
N ARG A 126 -4.10 -2.60 7.08
CA ARG A 126 -3.62 -2.08 8.37
C ARG A 126 -4.56 -1.02 8.93
N ASP A 127 -5.00 -0.06 8.12
CA ASP A 127 -5.87 1.01 8.59
C ASP A 127 -7.26 0.48 8.98
N LEU A 128 -7.76 -0.52 8.26
CA LEU A 128 -8.96 -1.26 8.65
C LEU A 128 -8.77 -2.00 9.98
N LEU A 129 -7.62 -2.64 10.18
CA LEU A 129 -7.29 -3.32 11.43
C LEU A 129 -7.25 -2.33 12.61
N ALA A 130 -6.52 -1.21 12.45
CA ALA A 130 -6.42 -0.17 13.45
C ALA A 130 -7.80 0.36 13.87
N ALA A 131 -8.65 0.69 12.88
CA ALA A 131 -9.99 1.20 13.13
C ALA A 131 -10.87 0.21 13.92
N ARG A 132 -10.72 -1.10 13.69
CA ARG A 132 -11.48 -2.13 14.41
C ARG A 132 -10.98 -2.34 15.83
N VAL A 133 -9.66 -2.35 16.03
CA VAL A 133 -9.07 -2.42 17.37
C VAL A 133 -9.52 -1.23 18.21
N ASP A 134 -9.48 -0.02 17.65
CA ASP A 134 -9.94 1.19 18.32
C ASP A 134 -11.44 1.12 18.67
N ALA A 135 -12.27 0.61 17.76
CA ALA A 135 -13.70 0.42 18.01
C ALA A 135 -13.97 -0.58 19.15
N GLU A 136 -13.26 -1.71 19.20
CA GLU A 136 -13.39 -2.68 20.28
C GLU A 136 -12.99 -2.10 21.64
N LEU A 137 -11.91 -1.32 21.69
CA LEU A 137 -11.46 -0.63 22.90
C LEU A 137 -12.49 0.40 23.39
N GLN A 138 -13.10 1.16 22.47
CA GLN A 138 -14.16 2.12 22.82
C GLN A 138 -15.42 1.42 23.34
N ILE A 139 -15.83 0.30 22.74
CA ILE A 139 -16.98 -0.47 23.24
C ILE A 139 -16.68 -1.05 24.63
N ALA A 140 -15.46 -1.53 24.86
CA ALA A 140 -15.04 -2.06 26.16
C ALA A 140 -15.05 -0.96 27.24
N SER A 141 -14.56 0.24 26.94
CA SER A 141 -14.58 1.36 27.88
C SER A 141 -16.00 1.83 28.21
N LEU A 142 -16.90 1.87 27.23
CA LEU A 142 -18.31 2.21 27.43
C LEU A 142 -19.06 1.17 28.29
N LYS A 143 -18.69 -0.12 28.21
CA LYS A 143 -19.29 -1.18 29.03
C LYS A 143 -18.78 -1.20 30.47
N ALA A 144 -17.62 -0.58 30.73
CA ALA A 144 -16.99 -0.51 32.04
C ALA A 144 -17.39 0.75 32.85
N ALA A 145 -18.07 1.71 32.21
CA ALA A 145 -18.60 2.94 32.82
C ALA A 145 -20.07 2.78 33.21
#